data_AF-A0A355BKH1-F1
#
_entry.id   AF-A0A355BKH1-F1
#
_cell.length_a   1.000
_cell.length_b   1.000
_cell.length_c   1.000
_cell.angle_alpha   90.00
_cell.angle_beta   90.00
_cell.angle_gamma   90.00
#
_symmetry.space_group_name_H-M   'P 1'
#
loop_
_entity.id
_entity.type
_entity.pdbx_description
1 polymer ?
#
loop_
_entity_poly.entity_id
_entity_poly.type
_entity_poly.pdbx_seq_one_letter_code
_entity_poly.pdbx_strand_id
1 'polypeptide(L)' 'MQTKVLGSGCANCKKLLKLVEDAVKELGRDDEVIYVTT' A
#
# COMPACT_ATOMS: atom_id res chain seq x y z
N MET A 1 5.18 10.11 6.35
CA MET A 1 5.54 10.31 4.91
C MET A 1 4.42 9.70 4.08
N GLN A 2 4.55 9.62 2.74
CA GLN A 2 3.56 8.95 1.90
C GLN A 2 4.17 7.73 1.21
N THR A 3 3.51 6.58 1.35
CA THR A 3 3.87 5.33 0.68
C THR A 3 2.90 5.12 -0.47
N LYS A 4 3.39 5.26 -1.71
CA LYS A 4 2.56 5.10 -2.91
C LYS A 4 2.72 3.68 -3.48
N VAL A 5 1.62 2.94 -3.53
CA VAL A 5 1.58 1.59 -4.11
C VAL A 5 1.03 1.70 -5.54
N LEU A 6 1.87 1.43 -6.53
CA LEU A 6 1.50 1.48 -7.94
C LEU A 6 0.96 0.12 -8.40
N GLY A 7 -0.19 0.11 -9.07
CA GLY A 7 -0.72 -1.12 -9.65
C GLY A 7 -1.88 -0.89 -10.62
N SER A 8 -2.07 -1.81 -11.56
CA SER A 8 -3.13 -1.77 -12.57
C SER A 8 -4.52 -2.16 -12.05
N GLY A 9 -4.69 -2.30 -10.73
CA GLY A 9 -5.98 -2.60 -10.09
C GLY A 9 -6.37 -4.09 -10.07
N CYS A 10 -5.51 -4.98 -10.53
CA CYS A 10 -5.78 -6.42 -10.54
C CYS A 10 -5.78 -7.02 -9.11
N ALA A 11 -6.27 -8.26 -8.98
CA ALA A 11 -6.40 -8.93 -7.68
C ALA A 11 -5.08 -9.01 -6.89
N ASN A 12 -3.95 -9.18 -7.58
CA ASN A 12 -2.64 -9.23 -6.94
C ASN A 12 -2.18 -7.86 -6.44
N CYS A 13 -2.47 -6.79 -7.17
CA CYS A 13 -2.15 -5.43 -6.72
C CYS A 13 -2.92 -5.05 -5.45
N LYS A 14 -4.19 -5.47 -5.32
CA LYS A 14 -4.97 -5.26 -4.08
C LYS A 14 -4.41 -6.04 -2.89
N LYS A 15 -3.92 -7.26 -3.12
CA LYS A 15 -3.22 -8.04 -2.07
C LYS A 15 -1.93 -7.35 -1.65
N LEU A 16 -1.16 -6.83 -2.60
CA LEU A 16 0.06 -6.07 -2.31
C LEU A 16 -0.23 -4.81 -1.49
N LEU A 17 -1.26 -4.04 -1.85
CA LEU A 17 -1.68 -2.86 -1.08
C LEU A 17 -1.93 -3.21 0.38
N LYS A 18 -2.70 -4.28 0.64
CA LYS A 18 -3.00 -4.73 1.99
C LYS A 18 -1.74 -5.15 2.77
N LEU A 19 -0.83 -5.88 2.13
CA LEU A 19 0.45 -6.26 2.74
C LEU A 19 1.30 -5.04 3.12
N VAL A 20 1.28 -4.00 2.29
CA VAL A 20 2.00 -2.75 2.56
C VAL A 20 1.34 -1.99 3.73
N GLU A 21 0.01 -1.91 3.77
CA GLU A 21 -0.72 -1.32 4.91
C GLU A 21 -0.42 -2.03 6.23
N ASP A 22 -0.40 -3.36 6.22
CA ASP A 22 -0.10 -4.16 7.41
C ASP A 22 1.36 -3.96 7.84
N ALA A 23 2.32 -3.98 6.90
CA ALA A 23 3.74 -3.74 7.18
C ALA A 23 4.01 -2.33 7.76
N VAL A 24 3.32 -1.30 7.25
CA VAL A 24 3.46 0.07 7.77
C VAL A 24 2.97 0.17 9.22
N LYS A 25 1.85 -0.50 9.55
CA LYS A 25 1.35 -0.59 10.93
C LYS A 25 2.30 -1.36 11.84
N GLU A 26 2.82 -2.50 11.40
CA GLU A 26 3.77 -3.31 12.17
C GLU A 26 5.08 -2.57 12.45
N LEU A 27 5.53 -1.72 11.53
CA LEU A 27 6.71 -0.89 11.69
C LEU A 27 6.46 0.34 12.58
N GLY A 28 5.23 0.57 13.06
CA GLY A 28 4.86 1.73 13.88
C GLY A 28 5.03 3.06 13.16
N ARG A 29 4.84 3.07 11.83
CA ARG A 29 5.05 4.24 10.99
C ARG A 29 3.71 4.88 10.64
N ASP A 30 3.57 6.18 10.87
CA ASP A 30 2.42 6.99 10.42
C ASP A 30 2.52 7.38 8.94
N ASP A 31 2.85 6.42 8.07
CA ASP A 31 2.90 6.67 6.64
C ASP A 31 1.50 6.51 6.03
N GLU A 32 1.06 7.53 5.30
CA GLU A 32 -0.19 7.48 4.55
C GLU A 32 0.03 6.60 3.30
N VAL A 33 -0.66 5.45 3.25
CA VAL A 33 -0.59 4.51 2.14
C VAL A 33 -1.61 4.89 1.07
N ILE A 34 -1.14 5.27 -0.11
CA ILE A 34 -1.97 5.69 -1.23
C ILE A 34 -1.81 4.70 -2.38
N TYR A 35 -2.91 4.11 -2.81
CA TYR A 35 -2.92 3.25 -4.00
C TYR A 35 -3.09 4.09 -5.26
N VAL A 36 -2.07 4.09 -6.11
CA VAL A 36 -2.07 4.83 -7.37
C VAL A 36 -2.32 3.84 -8.50
N THR A 37 -3.52 3.92 -9.06
CA THR A 37 -3.91 3.19 -10.26
C THR A 37 -3.73 4.06 -11.49
N THR A 38 -3.23 3.46 -12.57
CA THR A 38 -3.22 4.07 -13.91
C THR A 38 -4.36 3.49 -14.74
#